data_AF-A0A9Q3HW64-F1
#
_entry.id   AF-A0A9Q3HW64-F1
#
_cell.length_a   1.000
_cell.length_b   1.000
_cell.length_c   1.000
_cell.angle_alpha   90.00
_cell.angle_beta   90.00
_cell.angle_gamma   90.00
#
_symmetry.space_group_name_H-M   'P 1'
#
loop_
_entity.id
_entity.type
_entity.pdbx_description
1 polymer ?
#
loop_
_entity_poly.entity_id
_entity_poly.type
_entity_poly.pdbx_seq_one_letter_code
_entity_poly.pdbx_strand_id
1 'polypeptide(L)'
;MHYSRSQQNHQKRRPFSVYVTQDFSNWLRWFLPQAEKSIEDWQKSVITTSDSIYDYQHSPAWEVLYPQSHKSQNSTKLELAFSLFTDWFNCLSNKAAGKEVSLGVLALNCLNLPPTS
;
A
#
# COMPACT_ATOMS: atom_id res chain seq x y z
N MET A 1 34.17 -33.87 42.55
CA MET A 1 32.84 -33.25 42.41
C MET A 1 32.51 -33.15 40.93
N HIS A 2 31.74 -34.12 40.40
CA HIS A 2 31.31 -34.15 39.01
C HIS A 2 30.00 -33.36 38.88
N TYR A 3 29.99 -32.28 38.11
CA TYR A 3 28.77 -31.61 37.67
C TYR A 3 28.34 -32.19 36.32
N SER A 4 27.37 -33.10 36.33
CA SER A 4 26.67 -33.54 35.12
C SER A 4 25.66 -32.47 34.72
N ARG A 5 25.95 -31.72 33.64
CA ARG A 5 24.95 -30.88 32.96
C ARG A 5 23.97 -31.80 32.23
N SER A 6 22.75 -31.86 32.73
CA SER A 6 21.61 -32.41 32.00
C SER A 6 21.37 -31.60 30.73
N GLN A 7 21.55 -32.24 29.57
CA GLN A 7 21.15 -31.70 28.28
C GLN A 7 19.62 -31.71 28.22
N GLN A 8 18.97 -30.58 28.54
CA GLN A 8 17.56 -30.41 28.25
C GLN A 8 17.38 -30.36 26.73
N ASN A 9 16.69 -31.37 26.19
CA ASN A 9 16.23 -31.41 24.80
C ASN A 9 15.28 -30.22 24.55
N HIS A 10 15.83 -29.08 24.15
CA HIS A 10 15.03 -28.00 23.62
C HIS A 10 14.50 -28.41 22.25
N GLN A 11 13.24 -28.85 22.22
CA GLN A 11 12.50 -29.06 20.98
C GLN A 11 12.53 -27.76 20.18
N LYS A 12 13.31 -27.72 19.10
CA LYS A 12 13.40 -26.59 18.18
C LYS A 12 12.00 -26.32 17.60
N ARG A 13 11.27 -25.37 18.18
CA ARG A 13 10.07 -24.80 17.56
C ARG A 13 10.51 -24.03 16.32
N ARG A 14 10.24 -24.59 15.14
CA ARG A 14 10.38 -23.84 13.89
C ARG A 14 9.19 -22.89 13.81
N PRO A 15 9.40 -21.57 13.70
CA PRO A 15 8.31 -20.69 13.32
C PRO A 15 7.81 -21.14 11.94
N PHE A 16 6.57 -21.62 11.88
CA PHE A 16 5.90 -21.88 10.62
C PHE A 16 5.30 -20.55 10.19
N SER A 17 6.01 -19.84 9.31
CA SER A 17 5.46 -18.64 8.68
C SER A 17 4.44 -19.11 7.65
N VAL A 18 3.16 -19.07 8.03
CA VAL A 18 2.06 -19.21 7.07
C VAL A 18 1.99 -17.86 6.36
N TYR A 19 2.80 -17.68 5.33
CA TYR A 19 2.52 -16.61 4.38
C TYR A 19 1.13 -16.90 3.84
N VAL A 20 0.16 -16.04 4.17
CA VAL A 20 -1.16 -16.10 3.57
C VAL A 20 -0.97 -15.69 2.13
N THR A 21 -0.79 -16.68 1.25
CA THR A 21 -0.69 -16.44 -0.18
C THR A 21 -2.11 -16.29 -0.70
N GLN A 22 -2.43 -15.12 -1.22
CA GLN A 22 -3.66 -14.91 -1.96
C GLN A 22 -3.36 -14.99 -3.45
N ASP A 23 -4.18 -15.72 -4.20
CA ASP A 23 -4.10 -15.68 -5.65
C ASP A 23 -4.43 -14.26 -6.13
N PHE A 24 -3.50 -13.67 -6.89
CA PHE A 24 -3.60 -12.28 -7.33
C PHE A 24 -4.83 -12.03 -8.20
N SER A 25 -5.17 -12.98 -9.08
CA SER A 25 -6.32 -12.85 -9.98
C SER A 25 -7.65 -12.88 -9.20
N ASN A 26 -7.76 -13.78 -8.23
CA ASN A 26 -8.93 -13.88 -7.36
C ASN A 26 -9.05 -12.67 -6.44
N TRP A 27 -7.92 -12.18 -5.90
CA TRP A 27 -7.89 -10.93 -5.16
C TRP A 27 -8.40 -9.76 -6.01
N LEU A 28 -7.90 -9.61 -7.25
CA LEU A 28 -8.33 -8.55 -8.16
C LEU A 28 -9.82 -8.62 -8.47
N ARG A 29 -10.34 -9.81 -8.76
CA ARG A 29 -11.79 -10.01 -9.03
C ARG A 29 -12.66 -9.58 -7.85
N TRP A 30 -12.22 -9.82 -6.63
CA TRP A 30 -12.92 -9.39 -5.43
C TRP A 30 -12.76 -7.88 -5.18
N PHE A 31 -11.55 -7.34 -5.39
CA PHE A 31 -11.20 -5.96 -5.04
C PHE A 31 -11.75 -4.93 -6.03
N LEU A 32 -11.61 -5.18 -7.34
CA LEU A 32 -11.90 -4.19 -8.38
C LEU A 32 -13.35 -3.66 -8.35
N PRO A 33 -14.40 -4.49 -8.25
CA PRO A 33 -15.78 -3.97 -8.24
C PRO A 33 -16.08 -3.06 -7.04
N GLN A 34 -15.47 -3.35 -5.89
CA GLN A 34 -15.61 -2.53 -4.69
C GLN A 34 -14.87 -1.20 -4.86
N ALA A 35 -13.64 -1.24 -5.38
CA ALA A 35 -12.85 -0.05 -5.65
C ALA A 35 -13.53 0.86 -6.68
N GLU A 36 -14.03 0.31 -7.80
CA GLU A 36 -14.73 1.06 -8.84
C GLU A 36 -15.95 1.81 -8.28
N LYS A 37 -16.77 1.13 -7.47
CA LYS A 37 -17.91 1.76 -6.81
C LYS A 37 -17.47 2.91 -5.88
N SER A 38 -16.46 2.68 -5.05
CA SER A 38 -15.93 3.73 -4.15
C SER A 38 -15.39 4.93 -4.91
N ILE A 39 -14.73 4.72 -6.05
CA ILE A 39 -14.24 5.77 -6.95
C ILE A 39 -15.43 6.58 -7.50
N GLU A 40 -16.46 5.92 -8.02
CA GLU A 40 -17.64 6.58 -8.59
C GLU A 40 -18.44 7.39 -7.55
N ASP A 41 -18.62 6.83 -6.36
CA ASP A 41 -19.34 7.48 -5.26
C ASP A 41 -18.55 8.68 -4.71
N TRP A 42 -17.22 8.56 -4.63
CA TRP A 42 -16.36 9.67 -4.23
C TRP A 42 -16.35 10.81 -5.25
N GLN A 43 -16.25 10.47 -6.54
CA GLN A 43 -16.28 11.45 -7.63
C GLN A 43 -17.53 12.35 -7.56
N LYS A 44 -18.71 11.77 -7.30
CA LYS A 44 -19.96 12.56 -7.12
C LYS A 44 -19.87 13.53 -5.94
N SER A 45 -19.23 13.11 -4.86
CA SER A 45 -19.08 13.90 -3.62
C SER A 45 -18.13 15.08 -3.80
N VAL A 46 -17.00 14.86 -4.49
CA VAL A 46 -16.00 15.89 -4.79
C VAL A 46 -16.58 17.00 -5.67
N ILE A 47 -17.37 16.64 -6.70
CA ILE A 47 -18.00 17.61 -7.61
C ILE A 47 -19.02 18.51 -6.91
N THR A 48 -19.73 17.99 -5.91
CA THR A 48 -20.86 18.69 -5.29
C THR A 48 -20.42 19.76 -4.28
N THR A 49 -19.16 19.72 -3.81
CA THR A 49 -18.74 20.48 -2.64
C THR A 49 -17.81 21.64 -3.02
N SER A 50 -18.39 22.85 -3.16
CA SER A 50 -17.72 24.06 -3.67
C SER A 50 -16.84 24.79 -2.65
N ASP A 51 -17.20 24.75 -1.36
CA ASP A 51 -16.73 25.79 -0.43
C ASP A 51 -15.59 25.36 0.50
N SER A 52 -15.04 24.14 0.35
CA SER A 52 -13.86 23.69 1.13
C SER A 52 -12.97 22.72 0.35
N ILE A 53 -11.68 22.67 0.72
CA ILE A 53 -10.72 21.72 0.18
C ILE A 53 -10.98 20.35 0.84
N TYR A 54 -11.63 19.44 0.11
CA TYR A 54 -11.90 18.06 0.55
C TYR A 54 -11.04 17.02 -0.16
N ASP A 55 -10.39 17.42 -1.26
CA ASP A 55 -9.60 16.53 -2.10
C ASP A 55 -8.22 17.13 -2.38
N TYR A 56 -7.23 16.27 -2.62
CA TYR A 56 -5.88 16.68 -2.97
C TYR A 56 -5.87 17.57 -4.23
N GLN A 57 -6.78 17.31 -5.19
CA GLN A 57 -6.92 18.09 -6.42
C GLN A 57 -7.48 19.51 -6.19
N HIS A 58 -8.16 19.76 -5.06
CA HIS A 58 -8.69 21.09 -4.73
C HIS A 58 -7.61 22.02 -4.14
N SER A 59 -6.44 21.49 -3.79
CA SER A 59 -5.34 22.30 -3.24
C SER A 59 -4.80 23.27 -4.29
N PRO A 60 -4.49 24.53 -3.92
CA PRO A 60 -3.79 25.46 -4.82
C PRO A 60 -2.45 24.91 -5.35
N ALA A 61 -1.79 24.04 -4.58
CA ALA A 61 -0.54 23.41 -4.99
C ALA A 61 -0.72 22.44 -6.18
N TRP A 62 -1.91 21.88 -6.36
CA TRP A 62 -2.21 20.98 -7.47
C TRP A 62 -2.06 21.67 -8.83
N GLU A 63 -2.52 22.91 -8.96
CA GLU A 63 -2.34 23.70 -10.20
C GLU A 63 -0.85 23.94 -10.52
N VAL A 64 -0.02 24.11 -9.49
CA VAL A 64 1.41 24.36 -9.65
C VAL A 64 2.15 23.09 -10.06
N LEU A 65 1.80 21.96 -9.44
CA LEU A 65 2.45 20.66 -9.70
C LEU A 65 1.96 20.00 -10.99
N TYR A 66 0.70 20.24 -11.36
CA TYR A 66 0.05 19.64 -12.51
C TYR A 66 -0.60 20.72 -13.39
N PRO A 67 0.19 21.61 -14.03
CA PRO A 67 -0.32 22.71 -14.84
C PRO A 67 -1.06 22.24 -16.11
N GLN A 68 -0.89 20.98 -16.51
CA GLN A 68 -1.66 20.34 -17.59
C GLN A 68 -2.88 19.55 -17.09
N SER A 69 -3.04 19.36 -15.77
CA SER A 69 -4.31 18.88 -15.23
C SER A 69 -5.30 20.02 -15.50
N HIS A 70 -6.12 19.82 -16.52
CA HIS A 70 -7.09 20.83 -16.89
C HIS A 70 -8.03 21.00 -15.70
N LYS A 71 -7.90 22.11 -14.95
CA LYS A 71 -9.06 22.69 -14.28
C LYS A 71 -10.03 23.12 -15.36
N SER A 72 -10.71 22.16 -15.98
CA SER A 72 -12.07 22.47 -16.35
C SER A 72 -12.73 22.67 -15.01
N GLN A 73 -13.19 23.89 -14.74
CA GLN A 73 -14.14 24.15 -13.66
C GLN A 73 -15.42 23.28 -13.77
N ASN A 74 -15.51 22.46 -14.84
CA ASN A 74 -16.49 21.41 -15.11
C ASN A 74 -15.87 20.00 -15.32
N SER A 75 -14.60 19.70 -14.97
CA SER A 75 -14.09 18.31 -15.08
C SER A 75 -14.71 17.50 -13.95
N THR A 76 -15.81 16.83 -14.26
CA THR A 76 -16.48 15.86 -13.40
C THR A 76 -15.66 14.59 -13.17
N LYS A 77 -14.35 14.59 -13.44
CA LYS A 77 -13.50 13.40 -13.46
C LYS A 77 -12.54 13.43 -12.27
N LEU A 78 -12.65 12.42 -11.41
CA LEU A 78 -11.71 12.18 -10.32
C LEU A 78 -10.39 11.66 -10.90
N GLU A 79 -9.27 12.35 -10.65
CA GLU A 79 -7.94 11.80 -10.99
C GLU A 79 -7.32 11.20 -9.74
N LEU A 80 -7.11 9.89 -9.75
CA LEU A 80 -6.59 9.18 -8.59
C LEU A 80 -5.10 9.49 -8.40
N ALA A 81 -4.76 9.99 -7.21
CA ALA A 81 -3.39 10.24 -6.79
C ALA A 81 -2.89 9.06 -5.98
N PHE A 82 -1.78 8.45 -6.43
CA PHE A 82 -1.14 7.34 -5.72
C PHE A 82 0.26 7.73 -5.24
N SER A 83 0.60 7.32 -4.03
CA SER A 83 1.99 7.28 -3.57
C SER A 83 2.51 5.85 -3.65
N LEU A 84 3.70 5.68 -4.23
CA LEU A 84 4.42 4.42 -4.26
C LEU A 84 5.58 4.51 -3.28
N PHE A 85 5.50 3.70 -2.23
CA PHE A 85 6.61 3.45 -1.32
C PHE A 85 7.29 2.14 -1.70
N THR A 86 8.61 2.14 -1.60
CA THR A 86 9.43 1.08 -2.15
C THR A 86 10.70 0.96 -1.34
N ASP A 87 10.90 -0.20 -0.71
CA ASP A 87 12.05 -0.48 0.14
C ASP A 87 12.59 -1.88 -0.16
N TRP A 88 13.89 -1.99 -0.37
CA TRP A 88 14.59 -3.27 -0.51
C TRP A 88 15.66 -3.36 0.55
N PHE A 89 15.61 -4.43 1.35
CA PHE A 89 16.62 -4.70 2.35
C PHE A 89 17.10 -6.15 2.27
N ASN A 90 18.40 -6.32 2.49
CA ASN A 90 19.00 -7.63 2.64
C ASN A 90 18.78 -8.09 4.08
N CYS A 91 17.80 -8.96 4.31
CA CYS A 91 17.42 -9.41 5.65
C CYS A 91 18.56 -10.09 6.41
N LEU A 92 19.58 -10.59 5.70
CA LEU A 92 20.61 -11.43 6.31
C LEU A 92 21.88 -10.68 6.67
N SER A 93 22.07 -9.43 6.25
CA SER A 93 23.21 -8.52 6.54
C SER A 93 24.63 -9.13 6.44
N ASN A 94 24.75 -10.38 6.00
CA ASN A 94 25.94 -11.20 6.15
C ASN A 94 26.36 -11.75 4.80
N LYS A 95 27.27 -11.01 4.15
CA LYS A 95 27.89 -11.39 2.86
C LYS A 95 28.78 -12.64 2.95
N ALA A 96 29.00 -13.21 4.14
CA ALA A 96 30.04 -14.22 4.35
C ALA A 96 29.77 -15.61 3.75
N ALA A 97 28.58 -15.90 3.19
CA ALA A 97 28.23 -17.26 2.73
C ALA A 97 27.58 -17.35 1.33
N GLY A 98 27.59 -16.27 0.54
CA GLY A 98 27.13 -16.32 -0.87
C GLY A 98 25.62 -16.55 -1.08
N LYS A 99 24.80 -16.56 -0.02
CA LYS A 99 23.33 -16.59 -0.15
C LYS A 99 22.78 -15.17 -0.02
N GLU A 100 22.33 -14.63 -1.14
CA GLU A 100 21.61 -13.36 -1.19
C GLU A 100 20.10 -13.65 -1.05
N VAL A 101 19.51 -13.17 0.04
CA VAL A 101 18.05 -13.13 0.21
C VAL A 101 17.67 -11.67 0.30
N SER A 102 17.21 -11.12 -0.82
CA SER A 102 16.62 -9.79 -0.89
C SER A 102 15.13 -9.88 -0.57
N LEU A 103 14.67 -9.11 0.40
CA LEU A 103 13.24 -8.88 0.62
C LEU A 103 12.93 -7.44 0.21
N GLY A 104 11.81 -7.25 -0.47
CA GLY A 104 11.32 -5.94 -0.85
C GLY A 104 9.90 -5.71 -0.34
N VAL A 105 9.58 -4.48 0.00
CA VAL A 105 8.23 -3.99 0.27
C VAL A 105 7.88 -2.98 -0.82
N LEU A 106 6.78 -3.24 -1.52
CA LEU A 106 6.12 -2.28 -2.38
C LEU A 106 4.78 -1.96 -1.74
N ALA A 107 4.54 -0.68 -1.43
CA ALA A 107 3.27 -0.21 -0.90
C ALA A 107 2.72 0.89 -1.79
N LEU A 108 1.50 0.70 -2.29
CA LEU A 108 0.80 1.67 -3.12
C LEU A 108 -0.39 2.21 -2.33
N ASN A 109 -0.38 3.50 -2.00
CA ASN A 109 -1.47 4.14 -1.25
C ASN A 109 -2.19 5.12 -2.16
N CYS A 110 -3.52 4.94 -2.30
CA CYS A 110 -4.38 5.94 -2.92
C CYS A 110 -4.63 7.07 -1.92
N LEU A 111 -4.32 8.31 -2.31
CA LEU A 111 -4.30 9.48 -1.43
C LEU A 111 -5.61 10.27 -1.42
N ASN A 112 -6.49 9.99 -2.38
CA ASN A 112 -7.69 10.78 -2.61
C ASN A 112 -8.94 9.91 -2.81
N LEU A 113 -9.01 8.81 -2.05
CA LEU A 113 -10.24 8.08 -1.76
C LEU A 113 -10.71 8.40 -0.34
N PRO A 114 -12.02 8.31 -0.04
CA PRO A 114 -12.54 8.69 1.25
C PRO A 114 -11.99 7.78 2.36
N PRO A 115 -11.55 8.34 3.50
CA PRO A 115 -10.91 7.58 4.60
C PRO A 115 -11.84 6.59 5.31
N THR A 116 -13.14 6.61 5.01
CA THR A 116 -14.18 5.75 5.61
C THR A 116 -14.84 4.81 4.61
N SER A 117 -14.16 4.46 3.51
CA SER A 117 -14.62 3.42 2.57
C SER A 117 -14.64 2.04 3.21
#